data_AF-A0A9X2HMB3-F1
#
_entry.id   AF-A0A9X2HMB3-F1
#
_cell.length_a   1.000
_cell.length_b   1.000
_cell.length_c   1.000
_cell.angle_alpha   90.00
_cell.angle_beta   90.00
_cell.angle_gamma   90.00
#
_symmetry.space_group_name_H-M   'P 1'
#
loop_
_entity.id
_entity.type
_entity.pdbx_description
1 polymer ?
#
loop_
_entity_poly.entity_id
_entity_poly.type
_entity_poly.pdbx_seq_one_letter_code
_entity_poly.pdbx_strand_id
1 'polypeptide(L)'
;MIMPLVYPDILDLKTAGERFSYTERDAMLYALAIGFGADRMDERDLHFIYESQLKAVPTLATVVAWDAGLPTAQLGVDYPLVLHGEEVTSPHRVVRADC
;
A
#
# COMPACT_ATOMS: atom_id res chain seq x y z
N MET A 1 -12.56 -3.71 30.01
CA MET A 1 -13.28 -2.40 30.05
C MET A 1 -13.05 -1.77 28.69
N ILE A 2 -14.10 -1.48 27.93
CA ILE A 2 -13.96 -0.83 26.62
C ILE A 2 -13.50 0.60 26.88
N MET A 3 -12.32 0.97 26.38
CA MET A 3 -11.84 2.34 26.46
C MET A 3 -12.58 3.14 25.38
N PRO A 4 -13.25 4.25 25.73
CA PRO A 4 -13.98 5.03 24.74
C PRO A 4 -12.99 5.69 23.76
N LEU A 5 -13.39 5.77 22.48
CA LEU A 5 -12.72 6.62 21.51
C LEU A 5 -12.85 8.09 21.96
N VAL A 6 -11.74 8.73 22.29
CA VAL A 6 -11.72 10.16 22.65
C VAL A 6 -11.45 10.97 21.39
N TYR A 7 -12.52 11.40 20.73
CA TYR A 7 -12.46 12.02 19.40
C TYR A 7 -11.49 13.21 19.28
N PRO A 8 -11.46 14.19 20.22
CA PRO A 8 -10.50 15.30 20.14
C PRO A 8 -9.05 14.84 20.12
N ASP A 9 -8.69 13.88 20.98
CA ASP A 9 -7.33 13.37 21.11
C ASP A 9 -6.88 12.68 19.81
N ILE A 10 -7.78 11.93 19.17
CA ILE A 10 -7.51 11.25 17.88
C ILE A 10 -7.21 12.26 16.78
N LEU A 11 -7.95 13.39 16.71
CA LEU A 11 -7.74 14.41 15.68
C LEU A 11 -6.41 15.17 15.86
N ASP A 12 -5.89 15.23 17.08
CA ASP A 12 -4.62 15.91 17.40
C ASP A 12 -3.39 15.04 17.12
N LEU A 13 -3.56 13.74 16.91
CA LEU A 13 -2.46 12.84 16.56
C LEU A 13 -1.75 13.27 15.26
N LYS A 14 -0.41 13.19 15.27
CA LYS A 14 0.46 13.53 14.13
C LYS A 14 1.46 12.41 13.87
N THR A 15 1.77 12.18 12.60
CA THR A 15 2.90 11.33 12.17
C THR A 15 4.06 12.23 11.72
N ALA A 16 5.30 11.74 11.86
CA ALA A 16 6.50 12.47 11.43
C ALA A 16 6.86 12.24 9.96
N GLY A 17 6.09 11.41 9.25
CA GLY A 17 6.43 10.90 7.92
C GLY A 17 7.50 9.80 7.99
N GLU A 18 7.34 8.79 7.14
CA GLU A 18 8.24 7.64 7.06
C GLU A 18 8.77 7.47 5.65
N ARG A 19 9.96 6.89 5.53
CA ARG A 19 10.57 6.57 4.23
C ARG A 19 10.36 5.10 3.95
N PHE A 20 9.77 4.84 2.78
CA PHE A 20 9.60 3.52 2.23
C PHE A 20 10.46 3.40 0.97
N SER A 21 11.03 2.22 0.77
CA SER A 21 11.82 1.89 -0.40
C SER A 21 11.42 0.53 -0.91
N TYR A 22 11.46 0.33 -2.21
CA TYR A 22 11.15 -0.93 -2.86
C TYR A 22 11.96 -1.07 -4.14
N THR A 23 12.14 -2.31 -4.56
CA THR A 23 12.91 -2.66 -5.74
C THR A 23 12.00 -3.11 -6.88
N GLU A 24 12.57 -3.24 -8.08
CA GLU A 24 11.89 -3.84 -9.24
C GLU A 24 11.32 -5.23 -8.92
N ARG A 25 12.01 -5.99 -8.07
CA ARG A 25 11.54 -7.30 -7.59
C ARG A 25 10.22 -7.18 -6.84
N ASP A 26 10.08 -6.19 -5.96
CA ASP A 26 8.88 -5.99 -5.16
C ASP A 26 7.71 -5.53 -6.03
N ALA A 27 7.99 -4.67 -7.02
CA ALA A 27 7.00 -4.25 -8.01
C ALA A 27 6.47 -5.43 -8.85
N MET A 28 7.37 -6.30 -9.34
CA MET A 28 6.98 -7.51 -10.07
C MET A 28 6.24 -8.50 -9.18
N LEU A 29 6.69 -8.70 -7.93
CA LEU A 29 6.03 -9.59 -6.98
C LEU A 29 4.61 -9.13 -6.67
N TYR A 30 4.41 -7.83 -6.48
CA TYR A 30 3.08 -7.24 -6.32
C TYR A 30 2.19 -7.50 -7.54
N ALA A 31 2.70 -7.23 -8.76
CA ALA A 31 1.95 -7.45 -9.99
C ALA A 31 1.51 -8.92 -10.14
N LEU A 32 2.42 -9.87 -9.87
CA LEU A 32 2.11 -11.31 -9.86
C LEU A 32 1.04 -11.65 -8.81
N ALA A 33 1.14 -11.09 -7.60
CA ALA A 33 0.20 -11.36 -6.52
C ALA A 33 -1.23 -10.90 -6.82
N ILE A 34 -1.40 -9.86 -7.64
CA ILE A 34 -2.72 -9.36 -8.07
C ILE A 34 -3.16 -9.90 -9.44
N GLY A 35 -2.44 -10.87 -10.00
CA GLY A 35 -2.90 -11.69 -11.12
C GLY A 35 -2.25 -11.43 -12.48
N PHE A 36 -1.27 -10.52 -12.60
CA PHE A 36 -0.54 -10.35 -13.86
C PHE A 36 0.26 -11.62 -14.19
N GLY A 37 0.28 -12.01 -15.46
CA GLY A 37 0.94 -13.23 -15.96
C GLY A 37 0.13 -14.51 -15.76
N ALA A 38 -1.13 -14.40 -15.33
CA ALA A 38 -2.05 -15.54 -15.22
C ALA A 38 -2.41 -16.12 -16.60
N ASP A 39 -2.64 -15.25 -17.59
CA ASP A 39 -2.74 -15.65 -19.00
C ASP A 39 -1.35 -15.68 -19.63
N ARG A 40 -0.90 -16.86 -20.04
CA ARG A 40 0.43 -17.04 -20.65
C ARG A 40 0.55 -16.45 -22.06
N MET A 41 -0.57 -16.13 -22.69
CA MET A 41 -0.61 -15.57 -24.05
C MET A 41 -0.76 -14.04 -24.05
N ASP A 42 -0.97 -13.41 -22.89
CA ASP A 42 -1.05 -11.96 -22.80
C ASP A 42 0.33 -11.31 -22.58
N GLU A 43 1.00 -10.98 -23.68
CA GLU A 43 2.32 -10.34 -23.63
C GLU A 43 2.30 -8.94 -22.98
N ARG A 44 1.13 -8.30 -22.82
CA ARG A 44 1.03 -6.97 -22.19
C ARG A 44 1.45 -7.03 -20.73
N ASP A 45 1.27 -8.17 -20.07
CA ASP A 45 1.65 -8.38 -18.67
C ASP A 45 3.17 -8.38 -18.47
N LEU A 46 3.96 -8.65 -19.52
CA LEU A 46 5.42 -8.60 -19.46
C LEU A 46 5.93 -7.22 -19.03
N HIS A 47 5.20 -6.14 -19.33
CA HIS A 47 5.56 -4.80 -18.86
C HIS A 47 5.47 -4.64 -17.33
N PHE A 48 4.92 -5.60 -16.59
CA PHE A 48 4.75 -5.55 -15.13
C PHE A 48 5.45 -6.69 -14.38
N ILE A 49 5.83 -7.77 -15.08
CA ILE A 49 6.41 -8.98 -14.45
C ILE A 49 7.78 -9.36 -15.02
N TYR A 50 8.30 -8.62 -16.00
CA TYR A 50 9.62 -8.80 -16.59
C TYR A 50 10.42 -7.51 -16.49
N GLU A 51 11.69 -7.61 -16.11
CA GLU A 51 12.53 -6.46 -15.75
C GLU A 51 12.79 -5.49 -16.91
N SER A 52 12.72 -5.95 -18.16
CA SER A 52 12.95 -5.10 -19.32
C SER A 52 11.77 -4.16 -19.57
N GLN A 53 12.01 -2.85 -19.45
CA GLN A 53 10.99 -1.80 -19.57
C GLN A 53 9.84 -1.94 -18.54
N LEU A 54 10.20 -2.35 -17.33
CA LEU A 54 9.27 -2.59 -16.23
C LEU A 54 8.48 -1.33 -15.85
N LYS A 55 7.19 -1.53 -15.61
CA LYS A 55 6.24 -0.57 -15.07
C LYS A 55 5.70 -1.09 -13.74
N ALA A 56 5.50 -0.20 -12.79
CA ALA A 56 4.75 -0.54 -11.57
C ALA A 56 3.25 -0.36 -11.80
N VAL A 57 2.46 -1.25 -11.23
CA VAL A 57 1.01 -1.05 -11.11
C VAL A 57 0.79 0.07 -10.08
N PRO A 58 0.02 1.14 -10.37
CA PRO A 58 -0.09 2.30 -9.47
C PRO A 58 -0.55 1.97 -8.04
N THR A 59 -1.37 0.93 -7.88
CA THR A 59 -1.85 0.46 -6.57
C THR A 59 -0.75 -0.18 -5.71
N LEU A 60 0.47 -0.40 -6.23
CA LEU A 60 1.64 -0.79 -5.43
C LEU A 60 1.87 0.19 -4.26
N ALA A 61 1.53 1.46 -4.44
CA ALA A 61 1.67 2.49 -3.41
C ALA A 61 0.93 2.13 -2.10
N THR A 62 -0.19 1.42 -2.17
CA THR A 62 -0.97 1.02 -0.97
C THR A 62 -0.28 -0.09 -0.17
N VAL A 63 0.59 -0.87 -0.82
CA VAL A 63 1.36 -1.93 -0.16
C VAL A 63 2.67 -1.38 0.39
N VAL A 64 3.37 -0.56 -0.40
CA VAL A 64 4.65 0.03 0.01
C VAL A 64 4.49 0.88 1.27
N ALA A 65 3.37 1.61 1.37
CA ALA A 65 3.05 2.46 2.53
C ALA A 65 1.98 1.83 3.45
N TRP A 66 1.80 0.50 3.44
CA TRP A 66 0.73 -0.16 4.21
C TRP A 66 0.80 0.14 5.72
N ASP A 67 2.01 0.25 6.27
CA ASP A 67 2.24 0.56 7.69
C ASP A 67 2.40 2.07 7.94
N ALA A 68 2.21 2.91 6.91
CA ALA A 68 2.23 4.35 7.10
C ALA A 68 0.97 4.80 7.83
N GLY A 69 1.14 5.46 8.98
CA GLY A 69 0.00 6.00 9.71
C GLY A 69 0.25 6.10 11.20
N LEU A 70 -0.83 6.34 11.94
CA LEU A 70 -0.79 6.36 13.39
C LEU A 70 -0.82 4.92 13.92
N PRO A 71 0.00 4.57 14.91
CA PRO A 71 -0.08 3.26 15.55
C PRO A 71 -1.49 3.04 16.12
N THR A 72 -2.13 1.94 15.73
CA THR A 72 -3.52 1.61 16.11
C THR A 72 -3.71 1.51 17.62
N ALA A 73 -2.64 1.22 18.37
CA ALA A 73 -2.61 1.25 19.83
C ALA A 73 -2.96 2.63 20.43
N GLN A 74 -2.68 3.72 19.73
CA GLN A 74 -2.98 5.10 20.18
C GLN A 74 -4.43 5.50 19.93
N LEU A 75 -5.16 4.74 19.10
CA LEU A 75 -6.52 5.07 18.71
C LEU A 75 -7.57 4.58 19.71
N GLY A 76 -7.21 3.72 20.67
CA GLY A 76 -8.17 3.13 21.62
C GLY A 76 -9.13 2.12 20.98
N VAL A 77 -8.77 1.57 19.81
CA VAL A 77 -9.54 0.54 19.09
C VAL A 77 -9.09 -0.87 19.47
N ASP A 78 -10.03 -1.80 19.43
CA ASP A 78 -9.72 -3.24 19.45
C ASP A 78 -9.35 -3.68 18.03
N TYR A 79 -8.06 -3.64 17.69
CA TYR A 79 -7.57 -3.84 16.31
C TYR A 79 -8.05 -5.13 15.63
N PRO A 80 -8.12 -6.30 16.31
CA PRO A 80 -8.76 -7.50 15.76
C PRO A 80 -10.21 -7.35 15.29
N LEU A 81 -10.95 -6.35 15.78
CA LEU A 81 -12.33 -6.05 15.38
C LEU A 81 -12.42 -4.97 14.29
N VAL A 82 -11.28 -4.45 13.81
CA VAL A 82 -11.23 -3.43 12.77
C VAL A 82 -11.23 -4.07 11.39
N LEU A 83 -12.08 -3.55 10.50
CA LEU A 83 -12.10 -3.89 9.07
C LEU A 83 -11.61 -2.69 8.26
N HIS A 84 -10.93 -2.97 7.15
CA HIS A 84 -10.59 -1.95 6.17
C HIS A 84 -11.83 -1.63 5.32
N GLY A 85 -12.49 -0.51 5.64
CA GLY A 85 -13.78 -0.14 5.04
C GLY A 85 -13.69 0.52 3.66
N GLU A 86 -12.72 1.42 3.48
CA GLU A 86 -12.57 2.24 2.27
C GLU A 86 -11.09 2.52 2.00
N GLU A 87 -10.72 2.60 0.73
CA GLU A 87 -9.37 2.93 0.27
C GLU A 87 -9.47 3.98 -0.85
N VAL A 88 -8.64 5.03 -0.79
CA VAL A 88 -8.55 6.04 -1.84
C VAL A 88 -7.09 6.38 -2.10
N THR A 89 -6.65 6.17 -3.34
CA THR A 89 -5.32 6.56 -3.78
C THR A 89 -5.42 7.60 -4.90
N SER A 90 -4.68 8.70 -4.78
CA SER A 90 -4.59 9.76 -5.79
C SER A 90 -3.15 9.93 -6.29
N PRO A 91 -2.79 9.35 -7.44
CA PRO A 91 -1.43 9.48 -7.98
C PRO A 91 -1.14 10.90 -8.45
N HIS A 92 -0.11 11.53 -7.89
CA HIS A 92 0.38 12.84 -8.35
C HIS A 92 1.50 12.75 -9.39
N ARG A 93 2.15 11.58 -9.46
CA ARG A 93 3.19 11.21 -10.42
C ARG A 93 3.06 9.73 -10.73
N VAL A 94 3.71 9.28 -11.79
CA VAL A 94 3.83 7.84 -12.11
C VAL A 94 4.60 7.14 -11.00
N VAL A 95 4.07 6.01 -10.53
CA VAL A 95 4.78 5.11 -9.61
C VAL A 95 5.90 4.44 -10.40
N ARG A 96 7.14 4.60 -9.92
CA ARG A 96 8.31 4.00 -10.55
C ARG A 96 8.36 2.50 -10.26
N ALA A 97 9.08 1.75 -11.09
CA ALA A 97 9.37 0.34 -10.82
C ALA A 97 10.32 0.15 -9.61
N ASP A 98 10.99 1.21 -9.16
CA ASP A 98 11.94 1.26 -8.06
C ASP A 98 11.87 2.59 -7.29
N CYS A 99 12.12 2.58 -5.98
CA CYS A 99 12.22 3.80 -5.17
C CYS A 99 13.07 3.62 -3.90
#